data_AF-A0A940P4Z0-F1
#
_entry.id   AF-A0A940P4Z0-F1
#
_cell.length_a   1.000
_cell.length_b   1.000
_cell.length_c   1.000
_cell.angle_alpha   90.00
_cell.angle_beta   90.00
_cell.angle_gamma   90.00
#
_symmetry.space_group_name_H-M   'P 1'
#
loop_
_entity.id
_entity.type
_entity.pdbx_description
1 polymer ?
#
loop_
_entity_poly.entity_id
_entity_poly.type
_entity_poly.pdbx_seq_one_letter_code
_entity_poly.pdbx_strand_id
1 'polypeptide(L)'
;MRCFLLYLRTNRRAAMIPVVCAAVFSTVLWVYRAPTEPVLYALLLSLVIGFAAGCVHFLRWRQQYQARERLMQPPALLQDTLPEPDNPAEAQYQQMLQNLRSIHTEAVNRTAQERTEMTDYYTQWVHQIKTPVSVMRMMLQAEDTEEHRALQAELFRIEQYAEMALVYSRLDSSSRDLVIRDTPLDPVIRAAIRKYAPLFIRKRLRIVYDGTEESALTDE
;
A
#
# COMPACT_ATOMS: atom_id res chain seq x y z
N MET A 1 18.95 -21.08 -23.38
CA MET A 1 18.69 -22.53 -23.23
C MET A 1 17.67 -22.88 -22.14
N ARG A 2 17.60 -22.19 -20.99
CA ARG A 2 16.61 -22.48 -19.93
C ARG A 2 15.13 -22.34 -20.36
N CYS A 3 14.77 -21.34 -21.17
CA CYS A 3 13.40 -21.13 -21.64
C CYS A 3 12.88 -22.26 -22.56
N PHE A 4 13.75 -22.88 -23.36
CA PHE A 4 13.39 -23.97 -24.26
C PHE A 4 13.12 -25.28 -23.49
N LEU A 5 13.91 -25.55 -22.44
CA LEU A 5 13.70 -26.68 -21.54
C LEU A 5 12.42 -26.53 -20.70
N LEU A 6 12.09 -25.30 -20.26
CA LEU A 6 10.82 -24.98 -19.60
C LEU A 6 9.63 -25.18 -20.54
N TYR A 7 9.72 -24.71 -21.78
CA TYR A 7 8.69 -24.90 -22.80
C TYR A 7 8.41 -26.40 -23.05
N LEU A 8 9.46 -27.21 -23.23
CA LEU A 8 9.31 -28.65 -23.48
C LEU A 8 8.67 -29.37 -22.27
N ARG A 9 8.93 -28.90 -21.05
CA ARG A 9 8.37 -29.47 -19.81
C ARG A 9 6.91 -29.07 -19.59
N THR A 10 6.53 -27.84 -19.93
CA THR A 10 5.16 -27.35 -19.81
C THR A 10 4.26 -27.94 -20.89
N ASN A 11 4.78 -28.14 -22.11
CA ASN A 11 4.00 -28.62 -23.24
C ASN A 11 4.34 -30.07 -23.67
N ARG A 12 4.59 -30.96 -22.70
CA ARG A 12 4.90 -32.39 -22.96
C ARG A 12 3.84 -33.09 -23.80
N ARG A 13 2.57 -32.67 -23.71
CA ARG A 13 1.47 -33.23 -24.51
C ARG A 13 1.57 -32.84 -26.00
N ALA A 14 1.96 -31.62 -26.32
CA ALA A 14 2.18 -31.20 -27.71
C ALA A 14 3.38 -31.91 -28.35
N ALA A 15 4.42 -32.22 -27.55
CA ALA A 15 5.57 -33.00 -28.01
C ALA A 15 5.25 -34.49 -28.27
N MET A 16 4.17 -35.03 -27.68
CA MET A 16 3.74 -36.41 -27.90
C MET A 16 3.07 -36.61 -29.27
N ILE A 17 2.38 -35.60 -29.81
CA ILE A 17 1.67 -35.68 -31.09
C ILE A 17 2.60 -36.07 -32.26
N PRO A 18 3.75 -35.41 -32.50
CA PRO A 18 4.65 -35.82 -33.59
C PRO A 18 5.26 -37.21 -33.40
N VAL A 19 5.50 -37.63 -32.14
CA VAL A 19 6.00 -38.97 -31.83
C VAL A 19 4.96 -40.04 -32.15
N VAL A 20 3.69 -39.79 -31.81
CA VAL A 20 2.58 -40.69 -32.14
C VAL A 20 2.36 -40.75 -33.65
N CYS A 21 2.40 -39.61 -34.36
CA CYS A 21 2.31 -39.60 -35.82
C CYS A 21 3.46 -40.40 -36.47
N ALA A 22 4.70 -40.21 -36.03
CA ALA A 22 5.85 -40.96 -36.53
C ALA A 22 5.71 -42.48 -36.28
N ALA A 23 5.18 -42.88 -35.11
CA ALA A 23 4.91 -44.28 -34.78
C ALA A 23 3.83 -44.90 -35.68
N VAL A 24 2.77 -44.15 -36.01
CA VAL A 24 1.71 -44.58 -36.94
C VAL A 24 2.26 -44.74 -38.36
N PHE A 25 3.03 -43.77 -38.87
CA PHE A 25 3.66 -43.88 -40.19
C PHE A 25 4.66 -45.05 -40.26
N SER A 26 5.42 -45.29 -39.17
CA SER A 26 6.36 -46.41 -39.08
C SER A 26 5.66 -47.78 -39.05
N THR A 27 4.50 -47.89 -38.38
CA THR A 27 3.72 -49.14 -38.38
C THR A 27 3.07 -49.40 -39.74
N VAL A 28 2.60 -48.36 -40.44
CA VAL A 28 2.10 -48.49 -41.83
C VAL A 28 3.20 -48.99 -42.79
N LEU A 29 4.42 -48.44 -42.69
CA LEU A 29 5.57 -48.93 -43.48
C LEU A 29 5.87 -50.40 -43.25
N TRP A 30 5.83 -50.83 -41.98
CA TRP A 30 6.14 -52.19 -41.60
C TRP A 30 5.07 -53.19 -42.05
N VAL A 31 3.79 -52.85 -41.91
CA VAL A 31 2.66 -53.73 -42.28
C VAL A 31 2.51 -53.86 -43.79
N TYR A 32 2.62 -52.75 -44.53
CA TYR A 32 2.29 -52.73 -45.96
C TYR A 32 3.46 -53.13 -46.88
N ARG A 33 4.69 -53.25 -46.36
CA ARG A 33 5.94 -53.38 -47.15
C ARG A 33 5.96 -52.40 -48.34
N ALA A 34 5.42 -51.20 -48.13
CA ALA A 34 5.20 -50.23 -49.19
C ALA A 34 6.54 -49.66 -49.68
N PRO A 35 6.61 -49.20 -50.96
CA PRO A 35 7.75 -48.43 -51.43
C PRO A 35 8.00 -47.23 -50.52
N THR A 36 9.25 -47.07 -50.09
CA THR A 36 9.64 -46.11 -49.04
C THR A 36 9.51 -44.66 -49.48
N GLU A 37 9.56 -44.39 -50.78
CA GLU A 37 9.56 -43.03 -51.35
C GLU A 37 8.32 -42.19 -50.97
N PRO A 38 7.07 -42.60 -51.28
CA PRO A 38 5.88 -41.79 -50.98
C PRO A 38 5.65 -41.57 -49.48
N VAL A 39 5.99 -42.55 -48.63
CA VAL A 39 5.82 -42.42 -47.18
C VAL A 39 6.87 -41.52 -46.56
N LEU A 40 8.10 -41.51 -47.11
CA LEU A 40 9.15 -40.58 -46.69
C LEU A 40 8.74 -39.13 -46.95
N TYR A 41 8.13 -38.84 -48.11
CA TYR A 41 7.59 -37.51 -48.42
C TYR A 41 6.46 -37.10 -47.47
N ALA A 42 5.53 -38.01 -47.16
CA ALA A 42 4.44 -37.75 -46.21
C ALA A 42 4.97 -37.46 -44.79
N LEU A 43 5.98 -38.22 -44.35
CA LEU A 43 6.63 -38.01 -43.05
C LEU A 43 7.36 -36.66 -43.01
N LEU A 44 8.10 -36.31 -44.05
CA LEU A 44 8.81 -35.04 -44.14
C LEU A 44 7.83 -33.85 -44.14
N LEU A 45 6.73 -33.95 -44.89
CA LEU A 45 5.68 -32.93 -44.91
C LEU A 45 5.06 -32.75 -43.51
N SER A 46 4.76 -33.85 -42.82
CA SER A 46 4.19 -33.83 -41.46
C SER A 46 5.14 -33.18 -40.45
N LEU A 47 6.45 -33.42 -40.57
CA LEU A 47 7.47 -32.79 -39.74
C LEU A 47 7.58 -31.30 -39.99
N VAL A 48 7.55 -30.85 -41.25
CA VAL A 48 7.63 -29.43 -41.60
C VAL A 48 6.42 -28.67 -41.06
N ILE A 49 5.21 -29.23 -41.20
CA ILE A 49 3.98 -28.62 -40.66
C ILE A 49 4.02 -28.58 -39.13
N GLY A 50 4.43 -29.66 -38.48
CA GLY A 50 4.59 -29.72 -37.02
C GLY A 50 5.64 -28.73 -36.51
N PHE A 51 6.76 -28.58 -37.23
CA PHE A 51 7.80 -27.62 -36.90
C PHE A 51 7.33 -26.17 -37.05
N ALA A 52 6.60 -25.84 -38.11
CA ALA A 52 6.02 -24.53 -38.31
C ALA A 52 5.01 -24.17 -37.21
N ALA A 53 4.09 -25.09 -36.88
CA ALA A 53 3.14 -24.91 -35.78
C ALA A 53 3.84 -24.76 -34.42
N GLY A 54 4.87 -25.56 -34.15
CA GLY A 54 5.70 -25.48 -32.96
C GLY A 54 6.44 -24.14 -32.86
N CYS A 55 6.98 -23.63 -33.97
CA CYS A 55 7.64 -22.33 -34.01
C CYS A 55 6.68 -21.19 -33.68
N VAL A 56 5.48 -21.17 -34.27
CA VAL A 56 4.45 -20.14 -33.98
C VAL A 56 4.04 -20.20 -32.50
N HIS A 57 3.78 -21.39 -31.97
CA HIS A 57 3.42 -21.56 -30.56
C HIS A 57 4.57 -21.15 -29.62
N PHE A 58 5.81 -21.47 -29.97
CA PHE A 58 6.98 -21.09 -29.17
C PHE A 58 7.19 -19.57 -29.15
N LEU A 59 7.01 -18.90 -30.28
CA LEU A 59 7.12 -17.44 -30.38
C LEU A 59 6.06 -16.74 -29.52
N ARG A 60 4.80 -17.18 -29.59
CA ARG A 60 3.71 -16.64 -28.74
C ARG A 60 3.98 -16.87 -27.25
N TRP A 61 4.35 -18.10 -26.89
CA TRP A 61 4.68 -18.45 -25.51
C TRP A 61 5.84 -17.62 -24.96
N ARG A 62 6.87 -17.36 -25.77
CA ARG A 62 8.03 -16.56 -25.35
C ARG A 62 7.64 -15.10 -25.08
N GLN A 63 6.81 -14.49 -25.93
CA GLN A 63 6.34 -13.12 -25.72
C GLN A 63 5.57 -12.98 -24.41
N GLN A 64 4.69 -13.93 -24.11
CA GLN A 64 3.90 -13.92 -22.89
C GLN A 64 4.70 -14.26 -21.64
N TYR A 65 5.65 -15.19 -21.72
CA TYR A 65 6.53 -15.50 -20.60
C TYR A 65 7.32 -14.26 -20.18
N GLN A 66 7.84 -13.51 -21.15
CA GLN A 66 8.52 -12.24 -20.88
C GLN A 66 7.57 -11.17 -20.33
N ALA A 67 6.32 -11.12 -20.78
CA ALA A 67 5.31 -10.22 -20.21
C ALA A 67 4.97 -10.58 -18.75
N ARG A 68 4.86 -11.87 -18.41
CA ARG A 68 4.60 -12.37 -17.06
C ARG A 68 5.80 -12.20 -16.12
N GLU A 69 7.02 -12.32 -16.62
CA GLU A 69 8.24 -12.09 -15.84
C GLU A 69 8.40 -10.60 -15.47
N ARG A 70 8.00 -9.68 -16.35
CA ARG A 70 7.92 -8.24 -16.05
C ARG A 70 6.88 -7.93 -14.97
N LEU A 71 5.80 -8.70 -14.89
CA LEU A 71 4.79 -8.58 -13.85
C LEU A 71 5.27 -9.01 -12.44
N MET A 72 6.39 -9.74 -12.35
CA MET A 72 7.00 -10.13 -11.06
C MET A 72 8.05 -9.13 -10.55
N GLN A 73 8.36 -8.09 -11.33
CA GLN A 73 9.21 -6.98 -10.88
C GLN A 73 8.39 -5.97 -10.05
N PRO A 74 9.03 -5.08 -9.27
CA PRO A 74 8.38 -4.35 -8.18
C PRO A 74 7.04 -3.70 -8.60
N PRO A 75 6.01 -3.80 -7.73
CA PRO A 75 4.63 -3.38 -8.05
C PRO A 75 4.49 -1.89 -8.43
N ALA A 76 5.51 -1.07 -8.16
CA ALA A 76 5.53 0.35 -8.50
C ALA A 76 5.48 0.65 -10.02
N LEU A 77 5.80 -0.32 -10.89
CA LEU A 77 5.84 -0.14 -12.34
C LEU A 77 4.62 -0.71 -13.09
N LEU A 78 3.70 -1.39 -12.40
CA LEU A 78 2.64 -2.20 -13.02
C LEU A 78 1.25 -1.62 -12.80
N GLN A 79 1.10 -0.32 -13.01
CA GLN A 79 -0.21 0.31 -12.91
C GLN A 79 -1.10 -0.06 -14.10
N ASP A 80 -0.55 -0.28 -15.29
CA ASP A 80 -1.35 -0.34 -16.51
C ASP A 80 -1.20 -1.66 -17.28
N THR A 81 -2.31 -2.40 -17.28
CA THR A 81 -2.68 -3.52 -18.15
C THR A 81 -1.97 -4.88 -17.94
N LEU A 82 -2.78 -5.86 -17.52
CA LEU A 82 -2.46 -7.29 -17.67
C LEU A 82 -2.39 -7.63 -19.18
N PRO A 83 -1.49 -8.52 -19.62
CA PRO A 83 -1.45 -8.97 -21.01
C PRO A 83 -2.75 -9.70 -21.40
N GLU A 84 -3.09 -9.72 -22.69
CA GLU A 84 -4.29 -10.42 -23.17
C GLU A 84 -4.27 -11.92 -22.78
N PRO A 85 -5.42 -12.47 -22.33
CA PRO A 85 -5.51 -13.86 -21.91
C PRO A 85 -5.46 -14.82 -23.10
N ASP A 86 -4.67 -15.88 -22.99
CA ASP A 86 -4.46 -16.85 -24.07
C ASP A 86 -5.48 -17.99 -24.09
N ASN A 87 -6.18 -18.18 -22.97
CA ASN A 87 -7.14 -19.25 -22.73
C ASN A 87 -8.31 -18.70 -21.90
N PRO A 88 -9.57 -19.14 -22.11
CA PRO A 88 -10.70 -18.77 -21.26
C PRO A 88 -10.43 -18.91 -19.74
N ALA A 89 -9.66 -19.91 -19.32
CA ALA A 89 -9.27 -20.06 -17.91
C ALA A 89 -8.37 -18.90 -17.42
N GLU A 90 -7.45 -18.42 -18.26
CA GLU A 90 -6.61 -17.26 -17.93
C GLU A 90 -7.43 -15.97 -17.86
N ALA A 91 -8.42 -15.81 -18.73
CA ALA A 91 -9.35 -14.68 -18.69
C ALA A 91 -10.11 -14.63 -17.35
N GLN A 92 -10.57 -15.78 -16.86
CA GLN A 92 -11.22 -15.89 -15.54
C GLN A 92 -10.29 -15.51 -14.39
N TYR A 93 -9.03 -15.96 -14.42
CA TYR A 93 -8.04 -15.58 -13.40
C TYR A 93 -7.73 -14.08 -13.43
N GLN A 94 -7.61 -13.48 -14.62
CA GLN A 94 -7.41 -12.04 -14.75
C GLN A 94 -8.61 -11.25 -14.20
N GLN A 95 -9.82 -11.70 -14.47
CA GLN A 95 -11.04 -11.09 -13.93
C GLN A 95 -11.08 -11.19 -12.40
N MET A 96 -10.73 -12.35 -11.83
CA MET A 96 -10.64 -12.52 -10.38
C MET A 96 -9.58 -11.58 -9.75
N LEU A 97 -8.44 -11.42 -10.42
CA LEU A 97 -7.38 -10.51 -9.97
C LEU A 97 -7.80 -9.04 -10.05
N GLN A 98 -8.52 -8.65 -11.10
CA GLN A 98 -9.09 -7.31 -11.23
C GLN A 98 -10.12 -7.03 -10.11
N ASN A 99 -10.98 -7.99 -9.82
CA ASN A 99 -11.93 -7.89 -8.70
C ASN A 99 -11.21 -7.78 -7.35
N LEU A 100 -10.14 -8.54 -7.14
CA LEU A 100 -9.35 -8.46 -5.91
C LEU A 100 -8.63 -7.10 -5.80
N ARG A 101 -8.12 -6.58 -6.91
CA ARG A 101 -7.52 -5.24 -6.98
C ARG A 101 -8.57 -4.16 -6.69
N SER A 102 -9.79 -4.27 -7.21
CA SER A 102 -10.85 -3.29 -6.92
C SER A 102 -11.24 -3.31 -5.45
N ILE A 103 -11.47 -4.50 -4.88
CA ILE A 103 -11.77 -4.67 -3.44
C ILE A 103 -10.65 -4.10 -2.58
N HIS A 104 -9.39 -4.40 -2.90
CA HIS A 104 -8.25 -3.88 -2.16
C HIS A 104 -8.16 -2.35 -2.26
N THR A 105 -8.33 -1.79 -3.45
CA THR A 105 -8.28 -0.34 -3.68
C THR A 105 -9.41 0.35 -2.93
N GLU A 106 -10.62 -0.21 -2.96
CA GLU A 106 -11.78 0.29 -2.22
C GLU A 106 -11.55 0.24 -0.70
N ALA A 107 -10.99 -0.87 -0.17
CA ALA A 107 -10.65 -0.99 1.25
C ALA A 107 -9.59 0.04 1.70
N VAL A 108 -8.56 0.26 0.88
CA VAL A 108 -7.53 1.27 1.14
C VAL A 108 -8.14 2.68 1.12
N ASN A 109 -8.93 2.98 0.09
CA ASN A 109 -9.60 4.28 -0.03
C ASN A 109 -10.56 4.53 1.12
N ARG A 110 -11.34 3.53 1.51
CA ARG A 110 -12.26 3.59 2.65
C ARG A 110 -11.50 3.88 3.95
N THR A 111 -10.41 3.17 4.21
CA THR A 111 -9.58 3.40 5.40
C THR A 111 -8.99 4.82 5.41
N ALA A 112 -8.53 5.31 4.24
CA ALA A 112 -8.02 6.67 4.11
C ALA A 112 -9.11 7.73 4.34
N GLN A 113 -10.32 7.48 3.84
CA GLN A 113 -11.47 8.35 4.05
C GLN A 113 -11.89 8.38 5.54
N GLU A 114 -12.03 7.22 6.19
CA GLU A 114 -12.37 7.12 7.62
C GLU A 114 -11.36 7.89 8.49
N ARG A 115 -10.06 7.85 8.17
CA ARG A 115 -9.03 8.65 8.86
C ARG A 115 -9.21 10.16 8.68
N THR A 116 -9.55 10.58 7.47
CA THR A 116 -9.80 12.01 7.16
C THR A 116 -11.03 12.50 7.92
N GLU A 117 -12.12 11.74 7.86
CA GLU A 117 -13.37 12.04 8.58
C GLU A 117 -13.17 12.12 10.10
N MET A 118 -12.37 11.21 10.70
CA MET A 118 -12.01 11.29 12.12
C MET A 118 -11.26 12.58 12.45
N THR A 119 -10.28 12.96 11.63
CA THR A 119 -9.47 14.17 11.85
C THR A 119 -10.32 15.44 11.78
N ASP A 120 -11.22 15.51 10.80
CA ASP A 120 -12.14 16.63 10.64
C ASP A 120 -13.14 16.71 11.80
N TYR A 121 -13.67 15.56 12.23
CA TYR A 121 -14.57 15.47 13.38
C TYR A 121 -13.92 15.99 14.65
N TYR A 122 -12.71 15.52 15.00
CA TYR A 122 -12.01 15.98 16.20
C TYR A 122 -11.62 17.46 16.12
N THR A 123 -11.26 17.94 14.93
CA THR A 123 -10.96 19.37 14.71
C THR A 123 -12.20 20.22 15.01
N GLN A 124 -13.36 19.87 14.43
CA GLN A 124 -14.62 20.57 14.67
C GLN A 124 -15.03 20.51 16.15
N TRP A 125 -14.92 19.33 16.77
CA TRP A 125 -15.26 19.13 18.18
C TRP A 125 -14.40 20.00 19.11
N VAL A 126 -13.08 20.09 18.88
CA VAL A 126 -12.21 20.98 19.68
C VAL A 126 -12.59 22.45 19.49
N HIS A 127 -12.91 22.87 18.27
CA HIS A 127 -13.42 24.23 18.04
C HIS A 127 -14.71 24.49 18.82
N GLN A 128 -15.64 23.53 18.83
CA GLN A 128 -16.90 23.64 19.57
C GLN A 128 -16.70 23.71 21.09
N ILE A 129 -15.76 22.94 21.66
CA ILE A 129 -15.46 22.94 23.10
C ILE A 129 -14.71 24.20 23.55
N LYS A 130 -13.88 24.80 22.69
CA LYS A 130 -13.13 26.04 23.02
C LYS A 130 -14.05 27.21 23.38
N THR A 131 -15.19 27.34 22.72
CA THR A 131 -16.16 28.44 22.98
C THR A 131 -16.73 28.40 24.40
N PRO A 132 -17.40 27.33 24.86
CA PRO A 132 -17.92 27.25 26.23
C PRO A 132 -16.79 27.24 27.27
N VAL A 133 -15.62 26.67 26.98
CA VAL A 133 -14.44 26.79 27.86
C VAL A 133 -14.03 28.24 28.06
N SER A 134 -14.03 29.04 26.99
CA SER A 134 -13.71 30.47 27.07
C SER A 134 -14.75 31.24 27.88
N VAL A 135 -16.04 30.92 27.71
CA VAL A 135 -17.14 31.51 28.51
C VAL A 135 -17.00 31.15 29.99
N MET A 136 -16.76 29.88 30.32
CA MET A 136 -16.53 29.45 31.71
C MET A 136 -15.31 30.13 32.31
N ARG A 137 -14.23 30.29 31.54
CA ARG A 137 -13.04 31.02 32.00
C ARG A 137 -13.36 32.47 32.34
N MET A 138 -14.13 33.15 31.48
CA MET A 138 -14.56 34.53 31.72
C MET A 138 -15.45 34.64 32.97
N MET A 139 -16.39 33.72 33.15
CA MET A 139 -17.26 33.68 34.34
C MET A 139 -16.46 33.47 35.63
N LEU A 140 -15.49 32.55 35.62
CA LEU A 140 -14.64 32.27 36.77
C LEU A 140 -13.68 33.43 37.09
N GLN A 141 -13.36 34.29 36.12
CA GLN A 141 -12.56 35.50 36.31
C GLN A 141 -13.35 36.67 36.91
N ALA A 142 -14.67 36.58 37.03
CA ALA A 142 -15.49 37.67 37.56
C ALA A 142 -15.24 37.96 39.04
N GLU A 143 -14.90 36.94 39.84
CA GLU A 143 -14.54 37.06 41.25
C GLU A 143 -13.31 36.21 41.58
N ASP A 144 -12.43 36.72 42.45
CA ASP A 144 -11.20 36.04 42.85
C ASP A 144 -11.37 35.31 44.20
N THR A 145 -12.17 34.24 44.19
CA THR A 145 -12.38 33.35 45.35
C THR A 145 -11.50 32.10 45.26
N GLU A 146 -11.25 31.42 46.39
CA GLU A 146 -10.52 30.14 46.36
C GLU A 146 -11.24 29.08 45.51
N GLU A 147 -12.56 29.06 45.55
CA GLU A 147 -13.40 28.15 44.77
C GLU A 147 -13.26 28.42 43.26
N HIS A 148 -13.33 29.68 42.84
CA HIS A 148 -13.14 30.06 41.44
C HIS A 148 -11.75 29.69 40.91
N ARG A 149 -10.70 29.96 41.70
CA ARG A 149 -9.33 29.54 41.36
C ARG A 149 -9.19 28.03 41.26
N ALA A 150 -9.88 27.27 42.11
CA ALA A 150 -9.87 25.82 42.05
C ALA A 150 -10.55 25.29 40.77
N LEU A 151 -11.72 25.84 40.42
CA LEU A 151 -12.46 25.50 39.20
C LEU A 151 -11.70 25.90 37.93
N GLN A 152 -11.04 27.07 37.93
CA GLN A 152 -10.25 27.53 36.79
C GLN A 152 -9.07 26.58 36.49
N ALA A 153 -8.46 25.99 37.52
CA ALA A 153 -7.41 25.00 37.35
C ALA A 153 -7.92 23.67 36.76
N GLU A 154 -9.12 23.21 37.14
CA GLU A 154 -9.73 22.04 36.51
C GLU A 154 -10.19 22.32 35.08
N LEU A 155 -10.72 23.53 34.81
CA LEU A 155 -11.06 23.97 33.46
C LEU A 155 -9.83 24.00 32.54
N PHE A 156 -8.69 24.46 33.03
CA PHE A 156 -7.42 24.41 32.31
C PHE A 156 -7.01 22.95 31.98
N ARG A 157 -7.22 22.00 32.89
CA ARG A 157 -6.96 20.58 32.60
C ARG A 157 -7.87 20.02 31.51
N ILE A 158 -9.17 20.37 31.54
CA ILE A 158 -10.11 19.98 30.49
C ILE A 158 -9.64 20.51 29.12
N GLU A 159 -9.21 21.76 29.05
CA GLU A 159 -8.64 22.34 27.83
C GLU A 159 -7.40 21.55 27.35
N GLN A 160 -6.49 21.18 28.26
CA GLN A 160 -5.32 20.38 27.90
C GLN A 160 -5.69 18.97 27.42
N TYR A 161 -6.72 18.33 27.99
CA TYR A 161 -7.19 17.03 27.50
C TYR A 161 -7.84 17.14 26.11
N ALA A 162 -8.55 18.23 25.83
CA ALA A 162 -9.08 18.50 24.50
C ALA A 162 -7.96 18.76 23.47
N GLU A 163 -6.93 19.53 23.83
CA GLU A 163 -5.73 19.73 23.00
C GLU A 163 -5.03 18.39 22.71
N MET A 164 -4.84 17.55 23.74
CA MET A 164 -4.22 16.24 23.59
C MET A 164 -5.00 15.31 22.65
N ALA A 165 -6.33 15.33 22.71
CA ALA A 165 -7.18 14.55 21.81
C ALA A 165 -6.98 14.98 20.34
N LEU A 166 -6.83 16.28 20.07
CA LEU A 166 -6.55 16.80 18.72
C LEU A 166 -5.16 16.39 18.22
N VAL A 167 -4.13 16.52 19.07
CA VAL A 167 -2.77 16.07 18.73
C VAL A 167 -2.77 14.59 18.40
N TYR A 168 -3.42 13.78 19.23
CA TYR A 168 -3.55 12.34 19.00
C TYR A 168 -4.24 12.02 17.67
N SER A 169 -5.34 12.70 17.34
CA SER A 169 -6.03 12.51 16.06
C SER A 169 -5.15 12.85 14.85
N ARG A 170 -4.23 13.81 14.97
CA ARG A 170 -3.33 14.21 13.88
C ARG A 170 -2.11 13.31 13.73
N LEU A 171 -1.68 12.61 14.78
CA LEU A 171 -0.51 11.72 14.73
C LEU A 171 -0.65 10.60 13.69
N ASP A 172 -1.89 10.12 13.47
CA ASP A 172 -2.21 9.04 12.52
C ASP A 172 -2.54 9.55 11.10
N SER A 173 -2.60 10.88 10.92
CA SER A 173 -2.77 11.49 9.59
C SER A 173 -1.49 11.34 8.77
N SER A 174 -1.65 10.96 7.50
CA SER A 174 -0.51 10.70 6.59
C SER A 174 0.16 11.99 6.10
N SER A 175 -0.50 13.14 6.25
CA SER A 175 0.00 14.48 5.93
C SER A 175 0.68 15.09 7.15
N ARG A 176 1.96 14.77 7.33
CA ARG A 176 2.80 15.40 8.34
C ARG A 176 3.33 16.72 7.78
N ASP A 177 2.55 17.79 7.89
CA ASP A 177 2.97 19.17 7.58
C ASP A 177 3.96 19.71 8.64
N LEU A 178 5.03 18.96 8.87
CA LEU A 178 6.05 19.30 9.85
C LEU A 178 7.09 20.20 9.19
N VAL A 179 7.25 21.42 9.68
CA VAL A 179 8.33 22.32 9.27
C VAL A 179 9.48 22.17 10.26
N ILE A 180 10.29 21.14 10.02
CA ILE A 180 11.40 20.80 10.90
C ILE A 180 12.52 21.85 10.76
N ARG A 181 12.83 22.52 11.87
CA ARG A 181 13.88 23.54 11.96
C ARG A 181 14.70 23.37 13.24
N ASP A 182 15.90 23.94 13.24
CA ASP A 182 16.74 24.02 14.43
C ASP A 182 16.19 25.14 15.33
N THR A 183 15.68 24.77 16.51
CA THR A 183 15.03 25.70 17.44
C THR A 183 15.76 25.69 18.79
N PRO A 184 16.13 26.85 19.34
CA PRO A 184 16.72 26.94 20.69
C PRO A 184 15.69 26.55 21.75
N LEU A 185 16.09 25.72 22.72
CA LEU A 185 15.15 25.14 23.69
C LEU A 185 14.76 26.06 24.85
N ASP A 186 15.59 27.04 25.24
CA ASP A 186 15.27 27.97 26.33
C ASP A 186 13.92 28.69 26.17
N PRO A 187 13.62 29.35 25.03
CA PRO A 187 12.34 30.04 24.87
C PRO A 187 11.15 29.08 24.92
N VAL A 188 11.29 27.86 24.39
CA VAL A 188 10.24 26.83 24.38
C VAL A 188 9.95 26.36 25.81
N ILE A 189 10.99 25.99 26.56
CA ILE A 189 10.85 25.54 27.95
C ILE A 189 10.27 26.66 28.82
N ARG A 190 10.74 27.89 28.65
CA ARG A 190 10.23 29.05 29.41
C ARG A 190 8.76 29.34 29.08
N ALA A 191 8.34 29.19 27.83
CA ALA A 191 6.95 29.30 27.44
C ALA A 191 6.08 28.21 28.09
N ALA A 192 6.55 26.97 28.11
CA ALA A 192 5.88 25.87 28.80
C ALA A 192 5.75 26.14 30.30
N ILE A 193 6.82 26.54 30.98
CA ILE A 193 6.78 26.89 32.42
C ILE A 193 5.74 28.00 32.68
N ARG A 194 5.70 29.03 31.84
CA ARG A 194 4.69 30.11 31.94
C ARG A 194 3.26 29.61 31.73
N LYS A 195 3.02 28.71 30.76
CA LYS A 195 1.69 28.11 30.50
C LYS A 195 1.15 27.40 31.74
N TYR A 196 2.00 26.65 32.45
CA TYR A 196 1.59 25.87 33.63
C TYR A 196 1.81 26.60 34.98
N ALA A 197 2.31 27.83 34.98
CA ALA A 197 2.59 28.62 36.20
C ALA A 197 1.45 28.66 37.23
N PRO A 198 0.17 28.87 36.84
CA PRO A 198 -0.94 28.88 37.80
C PRO A 198 -1.08 27.59 38.62
N LEU A 199 -0.75 26.43 38.03
CA LEU A 199 -0.82 25.14 38.72
C LEU A 199 0.28 24.98 39.77
N PHE A 200 1.49 25.46 39.47
CA PHE A 200 2.61 25.40 40.42
C PHE A 200 2.35 26.31 41.63
N ILE A 201 1.84 27.53 41.39
CA ILE A 201 1.46 28.47 42.45
C ILE A 201 0.41 27.84 43.37
N ARG A 202 -0.66 27.25 42.81
CA ARG A 202 -1.72 26.60 43.59
C ARG A 202 -1.18 25.46 44.47
N LYS A 203 -0.29 24.64 43.92
CA LYS A 203 0.31 23.51 44.65
C LYS A 203 1.48 23.92 45.56
N ARG A 204 1.82 25.21 45.62
CA ARG A 204 2.99 25.75 46.34
C ARG A 204 4.30 25.07 45.92
N LEU A 205 4.41 24.75 44.63
CA LEU A 205 5.61 24.15 44.04
C LEU A 205 6.52 25.25 43.50
N ARG A 206 7.79 25.22 43.90
CA ARG A 206 8.83 26.09 43.34
C ARG A 206 9.48 25.40 42.14
N ILE A 207 9.53 26.09 41.01
CA ILE A 207 10.34 25.67 39.86
C ILE A 207 11.65 26.44 39.89
N VAL A 208 12.76 25.71 39.77
CA VAL A 208 14.09 26.26 39.57
C VAL A 208 14.51 25.85 38.15
N TYR A 209 14.75 26.84 37.29
CA TYR A 209 15.19 26.63 35.93
C TYR A 209 16.29 27.65 35.60
N ASP A 210 17.51 27.16 35.41
CA ASP A 210 18.71 27.98 35.24
C ASP A 210 19.00 28.35 33.77
N GLY A 211 18.13 27.93 32.85
CA GLY A 211 18.26 28.15 31.41
C GLY A 211 19.00 27.02 30.69
N THR A 212 18.94 27.03 29.35
CA THR A 212 19.70 26.09 28.51
C THR A 212 20.18 26.75 27.22
N GLU A 213 21.35 26.34 26.72
CA GLU A 213 21.88 26.76 25.41
C GLU A 213 21.65 25.68 24.32
N GLU A 214 21.01 24.57 24.69
CA GLU A 214 20.75 23.46 23.79
C GLU A 214 19.72 23.82 22.70
N SER A 215 19.93 23.29 21.49
CA SER A 215 18.99 23.37 20.39
C SER A 215 18.52 21.98 19.97
N ALA A 216 17.31 21.90 19.41
CA ALA A 216 16.76 20.66 18.92
C ALA A 216 16.11 20.84 17.55
N LEU A 217 16.16 19.77 16.76
CA LEU A 217 15.47 19.70 15.49
C LEU A 217 13.98 19.37 15.74
N THR A 218 13.09 20.34 15.58
CA THR A 218 11.65 20.23 15.93
C THR A 218 10.78 21.06 14.97
N ASP A 219 9.47 20.85 15.00
CA ASP A 219 8.46 21.59 14.21
C ASP A 219 7.79 22.74 14.99
N GLU A 220 8.19 22.99 16.24
CA GLU A 220 7.72 24.13 17.05
C GLU A 220 8.39 25.48 16.71
#